data_AF-A0A8T5G1Y2-F1
#
_entry.id   AF-A0A8T5G1Y2-F1
#
_cell.length_a   1.000
_cell.length_b   1.000
_cell.length_c   1.000
_cell.angle_alpha   90.00
_cell.angle_beta   90.00
_cell.angle_gamma   90.00
#
_symmetry.space_group_name_H-M   'P 1'
#
loop_
_entity.id
_entity.type
_entity.pdbx_description
1 polymer ?
#
loop_
_entity_poly.entity_id
_entity_poly.type
_entity_poly.pdbx_seq_one_letter_code
_entity_poly.pdbx_strand_id
1 'polypeptide(L)' 'MSNKVKIQYGSNRFHVTIPMSLVHAKGWKKGTELEWKLDSRGKLVLIE' A
#
# COMPACT_ATOMS: atom_id res chain seq x y z
N MET A 1 6.93 -3.12 17.17
CA MET A 1 7.59 -3.45 15.89
C MET A 1 7.43 -2.26 14.94
N SER A 2 8.50 -1.83 14.27
CA SER A 2 8.44 -0.67 13.37
C SER A 2 7.97 -1.12 11.98
N ASN A 3 6.72 -0.82 11.63
CA ASN A 3 6.13 -1.15 10.32
C ASN A 3 6.51 -0.09 9.25
N LYS A 4 7.75 0.35 9.22
CA LYS A 4 8.22 1.33 8.23
C LYS A 4 8.48 0.61 6.91
N VAL A 5 7.67 0.92 5.91
CA VAL A 5 7.92 0.51 4.52
C VAL A 5 8.69 1.61 3.79
N LYS A 6 9.56 1.21 2.85
CA LYS A 6 10.32 2.13 2.00
C LYS A 6 9.71 2.12 0.60
N ILE A 7 9.61 3.30 -0.01
CA ILE A 7 9.30 3.41 -1.44
C ILE A 7 10.49 2.84 -2.22
N GLN A 8 10.18 2.00 -3.20
CA GLN A 8 11.15 1.41 -4.13
C GLN A 8 10.96 2.06 -5.51
N TYR A 9 12.03 2.11 -6.29
CA TYR A 9 12.01 2.62 -7.67
C TYR A 9 12.56 1.56 -8.62
N GLY A 10 11.81 1.25 -9.68
CA GLY A 10 12.18 0.26 -10.68
C GLY A 10 11.23 0.28 -11.86
N SER A 11 11.68 -0.17 -13.04
CA SER A 11 10.86 -0.16 -14.26
C SER A 11 10.22 1.21 -14.56
N ASN A 12 10.97 2.29 -14.30
CA ASN A 12 10.54 3.69 -14.44
C ASN A 12 9.28 4.05 -13.61
N ARG A 13 9.04 3.36 -12.49
CA ARG A 13 7.89 3.56 -11.61
C ARG A 13 8.28 3.42 -10.14
N PHE A 14 7.64 4.22 -9.29
CA PHE A 14 7.69 4.02 -7.84
C PHE A 14 6.67 2.96 -7.42
N HIS A 15 7.06 2.10 -6.50
CA HIS A 15 6.18 1.09 -5.91
C HIS A 15 6.41 0.97 -4.41
N VAL A 16 5.38 0.57 -3.68
CA VAL A 16 5.47 0.17 -2.27
C VAL A 16 5.12 -1.30 -2.16
N THR A 17 5.90 -2.04 -1.39
CA THR A 17 5.56 -3.43 -1.08
C THR A 17 4.60 -3.47 0.10
N ILE A 18 3.41 -4.03 -0.12
CA ILE A 18 2.42 -4.23 0.94
C ILE A 18 2.77 -5.54 1.67
N PRO A 19 3.00 -5.52 3.00
CA PRO A 19 3.25 -6.74 3.77
C PRO A 19 2.11 -7.77 3.62
N MET A 20 2.46 -9.04 3.45
CA MET A 20 1.48 -10.13 3.28
C MET A 20 0.48 -10.24 4.43
N SER A 21 0.88 -9.91 5.65
CA SER A 21 -0.02 -9.89 6.80
C SER A 21 -1.19 -8.91 6.63
N LEU A 22 -0.94 -7.73 6.02
CA LEU A 22 -1.99 -6.76 5.72
C LEU A 22 -2.88 -7.24 4.58
N VAL A 23 -2.29 -7.83 3.54
CA VAL A 23 -3.03 -8.41 2.41
C VAL A 23 -4.00 -9.48 2.91
N HIS A 24 -3.55 -10.38 3.78
CA HIS A 24 -4.40 -11.42 4.37
C HIS A 24 -5.47 -10.84 5.30
N ALA A 25 -5.09 -9.91 6.19
CA ALA A 25 -6.04 -9.30 7.13
C ALA A 25 -7.15 -8.52 6.41
N LYS A 26 -6.83 -7.92 5.25
CA LYS A 26 -7.78 -7.21 4.40
C LYS A 26 -8.51 -8.10 3.39
N GLY A 27 -8.12 -9.37 3.24
CA GLY A 27 -8.69 -10.27 2.24
C GLY A 27 -8.38 -9.86 0.80
N TRP A 28 -7.34 -9.06 0.58
CA TRP A 28 -6.94 -8.62 -0.75
C TRP A 28 -6.34 -9.79 -1.55
N LYS A 29 -6.58 -9.78 -2.86
CA LYS A 29 -6.08 -10.79 -3.81
C LYS A 29 -5.46 -10.10 -5.03
N LYS A 30 -4.75 -10.88 -5.84
CA LYS A 30 -4.27 -10.38 -7.14
C LYS A 30 -5.45 -9.84 -7.94
N GLY A 31 -5.34 -8.61 -8.42
CA GLY A 31 -6.39 -7.92 -9.17
C GLY A 31 -7.41 -7.17 -8.31
N THR A 32 -7.28 -7.15 -6.98
CA THR A 32 -8.04 -6.21 -6.16
C THR A 32 -7.66 -4.78 -6.56
N GLU A 33 -8.65 -4.00 -6.99
CA GLU A 33 -8.48 -2.58 -7.28
C GLU A 33 -8.49 -1.80 -5.97
N LEU A 34 -7.55 -0.86 -5.84
CA LEU A 34 -7.39 -0.01 -4.67
C LEU A 34 -7.18 1.42 -5.12
N GLU A 35 -7.77 2.36 -4.41
CA GLU A 35 -7.56 3.78 -4.62
C GLU A 35 -6.51 4.34 -3.66
N TRP A 36 -5.67 5.23 -4.18
CA TRP A 36 -4.79 6.06 -3.37
C TRP A 36 -5.52 7.34 -2.98
N LYS A 37 -5.60 7.64 -1.68
CA LYS A 37 -6.13 8.91 -1.17
C LYS A 37 -5.22 9.53 -0.12
N LEU A 38 -5.36 10.83 0.09
CA LEU A 38 -4.81 11.52 1.24
C LEU A 38 -5.92 11.66 2.29
N ASP A 39 -5.63 11.29 3.54
CA ASP A 39 -6.55 11.53 4.66
C ASP A 39 -6.51 13.01 5.09
N SER A 40 -7.38 13.38 6.04
CA SER A 40 -7.45 14.75 6.58
C SER A 40 -6.18 15.22 7.28
N ARG A 41 -5.23 14.32 7.55
CA ARG A 41 -3.93 14.60 8.17
C ARG A 41 -2.80 14.60 7.15
N GLY A 42 -3.12 14.52 5.85
CA GLY A 42 -2.15 14.47 4.76
C GLY A 42 -1.41 13.14 4.63
N LYS A 43 -1.91 12.06 5.25
CA LYS A 43 -1.32 10.74 5.11
C LYS A 43 -1.84 10.04 3.88
N LEU A 44 -0.94 9.41 3.12
CA LEU A 44 -1.32 8.53 2.03
C LEU A 44 -1.94 7.24 2.58
N VAL A 45 -3.16 6.94 2.14
CA VAL A 45 -3.92 5.74 2.49
C VAL A 45 -4.34 4.99 1.24
N LEU A 46 -4.45 3.67 1.39
CA LEU A 46 -5.04 2.78 0.40
C LEU A 46 -6.44 2.42 0.86
N ILE A 47 -7.42 2.57 -0.03
CA ILE A 47 -8.82 2.20 0.24
C ILE A 47 -9.39 1.38 -0.92
N GLU A 48 -10.47 0.67 -0.63
CA GLU A 48 -11.28 -0.08 -1.61
C GLU A 48 -12.41 0.81 -2.15
#